data_AF-A0A667Y029-F1
#
_entry.id   AF-A0A667Y029-F1
#
_cell.length_a   1.000
_cell.length_b   1.000
_cell.length_c   1.000
_cell.angle_alpha   90.00
_cell.angle_beta   90.00
_cell.angle_gamma   90.00
#
_symmetry.space_group_name_H-M   'P 1'
#
loop_
_entity.id
_entity.type
_entity.pdbx_description
1 polymer ?
#
loop_
_entity_poly.entity_id
_entity_poly.type
_entity_poly.pdbx_seq_one_letter_code
_entity_poly.pdbx_strand_id
1 'polypeptide(L)'
;MLRLAQPVVFCALLCSVCASCPPRCECSEAAHTVKCVSKDLRSIPSGIPGYTRNLFITGNQISRIGPECFKGLDNVTTLSLSNNRISDVESHTFTSLRSLRSLDLSNNQLAVIHPEAFTIQNQSLRELNLSRALYNHSSVMDLATSLRWSSLGTLQGLDLSGNSLIYLPLRIFSHLASLRRLQLSNNSLVSIHNSTFSGLERLEELDLTFNALKTVSEEGLQELDSLPRTRLLLGENPFTCTCGIEPFALWLNRSQRRVRDADSLVCAFPAAMRNTSLLALGKLTLGCHQRAAGADLALQTSYVFLGIVLGFVGLVFLFVLYLNRKGIKKRIYDMRDACREVWEGYHYRYEIDSDPRLSQVSTSADV
;
A
#
# COMPACT_ATOMS: atom_id res chain seq x y z
N MET A 1 1.62 -90.90 0.29
CA MET A 1 1.64 -89.85 1.31
C MET A 1 2.47 -88.69 0.77
N LEU A 2 1.83 -87.58 0.36
CA LEU A 2 1.94 -86.23 0.99
C LEU A 2 3.34 -85.59 0.86
N ARG A 3 3.64 -84.36 0.41
CA ARG A 3 2.96 -83.08 0.05
C ARG A 3 4.03 -82.25 -0.74
N LEU A 4 3.79 -81.63 -1.90
CA LEU A 4 3.30 -80.26 -2.19
C LEU A 4 3.75 -79.09 -1.27
N ALA A 5 4.16 -77.99 -1.95
CA ALA A 5 4.41 -76.60 -1.51
C ALA A 5 5.81 -76.31 -0.90
N GLN A 6 6.57 -75.28 -1.25
CA GLN A 6 6.34 -74.01 -1.97
C GLN A 6 7.74 -73.39 -2.29
N PRO A 7 7.92 -72.60 -3.36
CA PRO A 7 9.15 -71.83 -3.55
C PRO A 7 9.15 -70.62 -2.61
N VAL A 8 10.30 -70.37 -1.98
CA VAL A 8 10.54 -69.19 -1.14
C VAL A 8 10.34 -67.95 -2.02
N VAL A 9 9.23 -67.27 -1.76
CA VAL A 9 8.91 -65.96 -2.31
C VAL A 9 10.03 -65.01 -1.88
N PHE A 10 10.88 -64.64 -2.83
CA PHE A 10 11.72 -63.45 -2.73
C PHE A 10 10.75 -62.27 -2.67
N CYS A 11 10.35 -61.93 -1.44
CA CYS A 11 9.60 -60.72 -1.19
C CYS A 11 10.57 -59.59 -1.51
N ALA A 12 10.47 -59.08 -2.74
CA ALA A 12 10.95 -57.78 -3.11
C ALA A 12 10.38 -56.83 -2.06
N LEU A 13 11.20 -56.52 -1.05
CA LEU A 13 11.04 -55.36 -0.20
C LEU A 13 10.85 -54.22 -1.18
N LEU A 14 9.59 -53.82 -1.33
CA LEU A 14 9.17 -52.58 -1.93
C LEU A 14 10.15 -51.55 -1.39
N CYS A 15 11.03 -51.08 -2.27
CA CYS A 15 11.73 -49.82 -2.06
C CYS A 15 10.61 -48.80 -1.86
N SER A 16 10.22 -48.58 -0.60
CA SER A 16 9.83 -47.27 -0.16
C SER A 16 10.95 -46.40 -0.66
N VAL A 17 10.64 -45.59 -1.67
CA VAL A 17 11.53 -44.53 -2.13
C VAL A 17 11.74 -43.69 -0.88
N CYS A 18 12.81 -43.98 -0.14
CA CYS A 18 13.26 -43.14 0.95
C CYS A 18 13.58 -41.84 0.24
N ALA A 19 12.65 -40.88 0.33
CA ALA A 19 12.89 -39.51 -0.09
C ALA A 19 14.10 -39.08 0.75
N SER A 20 15.27 -39.25 0.16
CA SER A 20 16.53 -39.05 0.82
C SER A 20 16.60 -37.56 1.14
N CYS A 21 17.03 -37.24 2.35
CA CYS A 21 17.11 -35.85 2.78
C CYS A 21 17.88 -35.03 1.73
N PRO A 22 17.38 -33.86 1.30
CA PRO A 22 18.07 -33.08 0.29
C PRO A 22 19.52 -32.78 0.70
N PRO A 23 20.45 -32.76 -0.27
CA PRO A 23 21.85 -32.49 0.04
C PRO A 23 21.96 -31.12 0.72
N ARG A 24 22.81 -31.05 1.74
CA ARG A 24 23.02 -29.87 2.61
C ARG A 24 21.89 -29.56 3.59
N CYS A 25 20.79 -30.31 3.60
CA CYS A 25 19.73 -30.17 4.59
C CYS A 25 19.83 -31.23 5.68
N GLU A 26 19.23 -30.92 6.82
CA GLU A 26 19.07 -31.83 7.96
C GLU A 26 17.59 -32.20 8.09
N CYS A 27 17.29 -33.48 8.03
CA CYS A 27 15.91 -33.99 8.10
C CYS A 27 15.72 -34.83 9.36
N SER A 28 14.61 -34.59 10.06
CA SER A 28 14.17 -35.37 11.21
C SER A 28 12.75 -35.85 10.97
N GLU A 29 12.60 -37.16 10.75
CA GLU A 29 11.30 -37.80 10.57
C GLU A 29 10.47 -37.76 11.86
N ALA A 30 11.08 -38.06 13.01
CA ALA A 30 10.41 -37.98 14.32
C ALA A 30 9.83 -36.58 14.60
N ALA A 31 10.57 -35.52 14.28
CA ALA A 31 10.12 -34.15 14.45
C ALA A 31 9.35 -33.59 13.22
N HIS A 32 9.17 -34.38 12.16
CA HIS A 32 8.58 -33.95 10.88
C HIS A 32 9.18 -32.62 10.36
N THR A 33 10.49 -32.46 10.51
CA THR A 33 11.17 -31.17 10.33
C THR A 33 12.34 -31.30 9.35
N VAL A 34 12.45 -30.35 8.44
CA VAL A 34 13.58 -30.21 7.50
C VAL A 34 14.19 -28.83 7.67
N LYS A 35 15.51 -28.79 7.86
CA LYS A 35 16.30 -27.57 8.07
C LYS A 35 17.41 -27.44 7.03
N CYS A 36 17.41 -26.35 6.30
CA CYS A 36 18.40 -26.00 5.28
C CYS A 36 18.93 -24.59 5.60
N VAL A 37 19.67 -24.45 6.70
CA VAL A 37 20.09 -23.14 7.24
C VAL A 37 21.51 -22.79 6.81
N SER A 38 21.69 -21.63 6.18
CA SER A 38 23.00 -21.10 5.76
C SER A 38 23.83 -22.09 4.92
N LYS A 39 23.21 -22.62 3.86
CA LYS A 39 23.77 -23.66 2.99
C LYS A 39 24.09 -23.16 1.57
N ASP A 40 24.07 -21.83 1.39
CA ASP A 40 24.29 -21.13 0.12
C ASP A 40 23.37 -21.61 -1.02
N LEU A 41 22.14 -21.99 -0.67
CA LEU A 41 21.15 -22.45 -1.66
C LEU A 41 20.70 -21.27 -2.53
N ARG A 42 20.61 -21.50 -3.85
CA ARG A 42 20.09 -20.52 -4.81
C ARG A 42 18.65 -20.80 -5.23
N SER A 43 18.15 -21.97 -4.89
CA SER A 43 16.78 -22.42 -5.16
C SER A 43 16.29 -23.29 -4.00
N ILE A 44 14.98 -23.49 -3.91
CA ILE A 44 14.39 -24.48 -3.01
C ILE A 44 14.89 -25.87 -3.46
N PRO A 45 15.42 -26.70 -2.54
CA PRO A 45 15.96 -28.00 -2.89
C PRO A 45 14.85 -28.98 -3.30
N SER A 46 15.09 -29.78 -4.33
CA SER A 46 14.20 -30.88 -4.70
C SER A 46 14.36 -32.07 -3.74
N GLY A 47 13.34 -32.92 -3.66
CA GLY A 47 13.39 -34.13 -2.81
C GLY A 47 13.11 -33.88 -1.33
N ILE A 48 12.47 -32.77 -0.96
CA ILE A 48 11.99 -32.56 0.41
C ILE A 48 11.01 -33.69 0.76
N PRO A 49 11.21 -34.42 1.87
CA PRO A 49 10.36 -35.57 2.23
C PRO A 49 8.89 -35.17 2.44
N GLY A 50 7.95 -35.99 1.96
CA GLY A 50 6.51 -35.71 2.05
C GLY A 50 5.92 -35.72 3.47
N TYR A 51 6.63 -36.26 4.46
CA TYR A 51 6.25 -36.18 5.87
C TYR A 51 6.48 -34.79 6.48
N THR A 52 7.18 -33.89 5.79
CA THR A 52 7.62 -32.60 6.33
C THR A 52 6.41 -31.73 6.74
N ARG A 53 6.40 -31.29 8.00
CA ARG A 53 5.45 -30.31 8.55
C ARG A 53 6.12 -28.95 8.78
N ASN A 54 7.36 -28.96 9.25
CA ASN A 54 8.13 -27.74 9.50
C ASN A 54 9.31 -27.67 8.53
N LEU A 55 9.32 -26.67 7.65
CA LEU A 55 10.34 -26.47 6.64
C LEU A 55 11.03 -25.12 6.86
N PHE A 56 12.33 -25.18 7.20
CA PHE A 56 13.15 -24.00 7.44
C PHE A 56 14.25 -23.94 6.38
N ILE A 57 14.16 -22.99 5.46
CA ILE A 57 15.16 -22.74 4.42
C ILE A 57 15.66 -21.31 4.58
N THR A 58 16.39 -21.06 5.67
CA THR A 58 16.75 -19.71 6.12
C THR A 58 18.23 -19.38 5.86
N GLY A 59 18.54 -18.11 5.66
CA GLY A 59 19.93 -17.67 5.52
C GLY A 59 20.60 -18.12 4.21
N ASN A 60 19.85 -18.28 3.12
CA ASN A 60 20.39 -18.69 1.82
C ASN A 60 20.37 -17.54 0.79
N GLN A 61 20.59 -17.86 -0.48
CA GLN A 61 20.72 -16.90 -1.59
C GLN A 61 19.57 -17.08 -2.61
N ILE A 62 18.40 -17.53 -2.16
CA ILE A 62 17.24 -17.76 -3.02
C ILE A 62 16.66 -16.40 -3.44
N SER A 63 16.51 -16.17 -4.74
CA SER A 63 16.04 -14.91 -5.29
C SER A 63 14.59 -14.92 -5.78
N ARG A 64 14.07 -16.09 -6.17
CA ARG A 64 12.72 -16.22 -6.73
C ARG A 64 12.05 -17.46 -6.19
N ILE A 65 10.74 -17.35 -5.97
CA ILE A 65 9.88 -18.47 -5.59
C ILE A 65 8.63 -18.48 -6.47
N GLY A 66 8.23 -19.69 -6.85
CA GLY A 66 7.08 -19.93 -7.72
C GLY A 66 6.35 -21.23 -7.38
N PRO A 67 5.26 -21.55 -8.09
CA PRO A 67 4.36 -22.65 -7.75
C PRO A 67 5.03 -24.03 -7.79
N GLU A 68 5.99 -24.25 -8.70
CA GLU A 68 6.70 -25.53 -8.80
C GLU A 68 7.67 -25.77 -7.64
N CYS A 69 8.11 -24.73 -6.91
CA CYS A 69 9.07 -24.85 -5.81
C CYS A 69 8.54 -25.66 -4.63
N PHE A 70 7.22 -25.70 -4.42
CA PHE A 70 6.57 -26.29 -3.25
C PHE A 70 5.64 -27.46 -3.60
N LYS A 71 5.79 -28.02 -4.79
CA LYS A 71 4.93 -29.09 -5.28
C LYS A 71 5.07 -30.37 -4.44
N GLY A 72 3.95 -30.96 -4.05
CA GLY A 72 3.90 -32.19 -3.23
C GLY A 72 4.19 -31.98 -1.74
N LEU A 73 4.22 -30.73 -1.27
CA LEU A 73 4.44 -30.38 0.14
C LEU A 73 3.13 -30.07 0.88
N ASP A 74 2.08 -30.85 0.62
CA ASP A 74 0.71 -30.59 1.12
C ASP A 74 0.59 -30.59 2.66
N ASN A 75 1.52 -31.27 3.35
CA ASN A 75 1.55 -31.43 4.81
C ASN A 75 2.29 -30.32 5.55
N VAL A 76 2.99 -29.42 4.84
CA VAL A 76 3.77 -28.36 5.49
C VAL A 76 2.83 -27.36 6.16
N THR A 77 3.01 -27.18 7.46
CA THR A 77 2.25 -26.24 8.30
C THR A 77 3.03 -24.97 8.58
N THR A 78 4.36 -25.05 8.63
CA THR A 78 5.24 -23.93 8.94
C THR A 78 6.36 -23.87 7.91
N LEU A 79 6.43 -22.76 7.19
CA LEU A 79 7.45 -22.48 6.19
C LEU A 79 8.18 -21.18 6.57
N SER A 80 9.49 -21.27 6.79
CA SER A 80 10.35 -20.09 6.93
C SER A 80 11.36 -20.04 5.80
N LEU A 81 11.30 -18.93 5.06
CA LEU A 81 12.20 -18.52 4.00
C LEU A 81 12.93 -17.23 4.39
N SER A 82 13.04 -16.96 5.69
CA SER A 82 13.64 -15.73 6.18
C SER A 82 15.12 -15.63 5.85
N ASN A 83 15.62 -14.40 5.78
CA ASN A 83 17.03 -14.11 5.50
C ASN A 83 17.49 -14.74 4.18
N ASN A 84 16.68 -14.61 3.13
CA ASN A 84 17.06 -14.94 1.76
C ASN A 84 17.22 -13.65 0.94
N ARG A 85 17.21 -13.75 -0.39
CA ARG A 85 17.27 -12.60 -1.30
C ARG A 85 16.04 -12.56 -2.20
N ILE A 86 14.90 -13.05 -1.70
CA ILE A 86 13.69 -13.21 -2.52
C ILE A 86 13.23 -11.82 -2.96
N SER A 87 13.19 -11.61 -4.27
CA SER A 87 12.72 -10.38 -4.91
C SER A 87 11.36 -10.54 -5.58
N ASP A 88 11.07 -11.74 -6.08
CA ASP A 88 9.88 -12.02 -6.88
C ASP A 88 9.07 -13.16 -6.24
N VAL A 89 7.78 -12.92 -5.98
CA VAL A 89 6.82 -13.94 -5.57
C VAL A 89 5.76 -14.08 -6.67
N GLU A 90 5.81 -15.21 -7.38
CA GLU A 90 4.94 -15.48 -8.52
C GLU A 90 3.51 -15.84 -8.10
N SER A 91 2.60 -15.88 -9.07
CA SER A 91 1.22 -16.31 -8.84
C SER A 91 1.15 -17.73 -8.29
N HIS A 92 0.21 -17.98 -7.38
CA HIS A 92 -0.06 -19.33 -6.86
C HIS A 92 1.14 -20.03 -6.20
N THR A 93 2.17 -19.28 -5.80
CA THR A 93 3.42 -19.83 -5.24
C THR A 93 3.14 -20.78 -4.07
N PHE A 94 2.17 -20.46 -3.21
CA PHE A 94 1.88 -21.25 -2.01
C PHE A 94 0.64 -22.15 -2.14
N THR A 95 0.05 -22.29 -3.34
CA THR A 95 -1.21 -23.02 -3.54
C THR A 95 -1.10 -24.51 -3.20
N SER A 96 0.06 -25.13 -3.43
CA SER A 96 0.30 -26.54 -3.08
C SER A 96 0.40 -26.79 -1.57
N LEU A 97 0.65 -25.76 -0.77
CA LEU A 97 0.85 -25.86 0.68
C LEU A 97 -0.50 -25.84 1.41
N ARG A 98 -1.33 -26.87 1.18
CA ARG A 98 -2.73 -26.92 1.65
C ARG A 98 -2.90 -26.80 3.17
N SER A 99 -1.88 -27.22 3.93
CA SER A 99 -1.89 -27.19 5.39
C SER A 99 -1.16 -25.99 6.00
N LEU A 100 -0.70 -25.03 5.20
CA LEU A 100 0.14 -23.93 5.66
C LEU A 100 -0.59 -23.01 6.64
N ARG A 101 0.01 -22.83 7.82
CA ARG A 101 -0.52 -21.98 8.89
C ARG A 101 0.40 -20.80 9.20
N SER A 102 1.70 -20.97 9.05
CA SER A 102 2.68 -19.92 9.33
C SER A 102 3.66 -19.81 8.17
N LEU A 103 3.74 -18.61 7.61
CA LEU A 103 4.66 -18.25 6.55
C LEU A 103 5.54 -17.10 7.01
N ASP A 104 6.85 -17.31 6.94
CA ASP A 104 7.85 -16.31 7.29
C ASP A 104 8.73 -16.00 6.08
N LEU A 105 8.58 -14.77 5.57
CA LEU A 105 9.36 -14.18 4.48
C LEU A 105 10.19 -12.99 4.97
N SER A 106 10.39 -12.86 6.28
CA SER A 106 11.12 -11.74 6.86
C SER A 106 12.56 -11.64 6.35
N ASN A 107 13.12 -10.43 6.37
CA ASN A 107 14.51 -10.17 5.94
C ASN A 107 14.75 -10.68 4.49
N ASN A 108 13.86 -10.30 3.57
CA ASN A 108 13.98 -10.51 2.13
C ASN A 108 13.96 -9.15 1.40
N GLN A 109 13.83 -9.14 0.07
CA GLN A 109 13.91 -7.93 -0.76
C GLN A 109 12.78 -7.93 -1.79
N LEU A 110 11.56 -8.22 -1.35
CA LEU A 110 10.36 -8.36 -2.17
C LEU A 110 10.13 -7.07 -2.96
N ALA A 111 10.44 -7.12 -4.24
CA ALA A 111 10.28 -6.03 -5.19
C ALA A 111 8.96 -6.17 -5.94
N VAL A 112 8.63 -7.40 -6.36
CA VAL A 112 7.42 -7.73 -7.14
C VAL A 112 6.63 -8.80 -6.41
N ILE A 113 5.37 -8.48 -6.09
CA ILE A 113 4.42 -9.41 -5.45
C ILE A 113 3.22 -9.56 -6.37
N HIS A 114 3.04 -10.75 -6.96
CA HIS A 114 1.87 -10.98 -7.80
C HIS A 114 0.56 -10.87 -6.98
N PRO A 115 -0.56 -10.36 -7.54
CA PRO A 115 -1.84 -10.27 -6.83
C PRO A 115 -2.28 -11.60 -6.19
N GLU A 116 -2.07 -12.71 -6.89
CA GLU A 116 -2.42 -14.06 -6.41
C GLU A 116 -1.24 -14.80 -5.74
N ALA A 117 -0.20 -14.08 -5.32
CA ALA A 117 0.99 -14.67 -4.68
C ALA A 117 0.65 -15.44 -3.40
N PHE A 118 -0.19 -14.86 -2.54
CA PHE A 118 -0.56 -15.41 -1.23
C PHE A 118 -1.86 -16.24 -1.25
N THR A 119 -2.37 -16.59 -2.44
CA THR A 119 -3.55 -17.46 -2.56
C THR A 119 -3.24 -18.86 -2.04
N ILE A 120 -3.99 -19.31 -1.04
CA ILE A 120 -3.86 -20.66 -0.43
C ILE A 120 -5.21 -21.35 -0.47
N GLN A 121 -5.26 -22.56 -1.05
CA GLN A 121 -6.50 -23.26 -1.42
C GLN A 121 -7.48 -23.46 -0.26
N ASN A 122 -6.98 -23.76 0.94
CA ASN A 122 -7.81 -24.03 2.13
C ASN A 122 -7.93 -22.82 3.07
N GLN A 123 -7.42 -21.64 2.68
CA GLN A 123 -7.38 -20.44 3.52
C GLN A 123 -6.86 -20.78 4.93
N SER A 124 -5.82 -21.59 5.03
CA SER A 124 -5.35 -22.14 6.31
C SER A 124 -4.37 -21.22 7.03
N LEU A 125 -3.86 -20.19 6.36
CA LEU A 125 -2.83 -19.29 6.86
C LEU A 125 -3.33 -18.48 8.06
N ARG A 126 -2.53 -18.49 9.13
CA ARG A 126 -2.80 -17.82 10.41
C ARG A 126 -1.78 -16.73 10.71
N GLU A 127 -0.52 -16.94 10.36
CA GLU A 127 0.56 -16.01 10.64
C GLU A 127 1.33 -15.74 9.36
N LEU A 128 1.51 -14.46 9.03
CA LEU A 128 2.30 -13.99 7.91
C LEU A 128 3.33 -12.97 8.42
N ASN A 129 4.61 -13.32 8.32
CA ASN A 129 5.70 -12.43 8.68
C ASN A 129 6.37 -11.87 7.42
N LEU A 130 6.26 -10.56 7.23
CA LEU A 130 6.86 -9.76 6.18
C LEU A 130 7.73 -8.64 6.77
N SER A 131 8.26 -8.83 7.98
CA SER A 131 9.14 -7.84 8.61
C SER A 131 10.44 -7.69 7.83
N ARG A 132 10.88 -6.45 7.59
CA ARG A 132 12.07 -6.11 6.78
C ARG A 132 12.12 -6.86 5.44
N ALA A 133 10.97 -7.02 4.78
CA ALA A 133 10.86 -7.82 3.56
C ALA A 133 10.61 -7.00 2.29
N LEU A 134 9.99 -5.82 2.40
CA LEU A 134 9.61 -5.01 1.24
C LEU A 134 10.80 -4.17 0.75
N TYR A 135 11.05 -4.21 -0.56
CA TYR A 135 12.17 -3.49 -1.16
C TYR A 135 11.94 -1.98 -1.24
N ASN A 136 10.74 -1.56 -1.60
CA ASN A 136 10.39 -0.14 -1.78
C ASN A 136 8.88 0.12 -1.57
N HIS A 137 8.46 1.37 -1.84
CA HIS A 137 7.07 1.79 -1.73
C HIS A 137 6.12 1.12 -2.75
N SER A 138 6.60 0.75 -3.94
CA SER A 138 5.74 0.09 -4.95
C SER A 138 5.35 -1.31 -4.48
N SER A 139 6.24 -2.01 -3.78
CA SER A 139 5.97 -3.33 -3.20
C SER A 139 4.86 -3.31 -2.15
N VAL A 140 4.59 -2.16 -1.51
CA VAL A 140 3.46 -1.99 -0.57
C VAL A 140 2.12 -1.99 -1.32
N MET A 141 2.07 -1.39 -2.51
CA MET A 141 0.87 -1.40 -3.34
C MET A 141 0.60 -2.80 -3.92
N ASP A 142 1.66 -3.50 -4.33
CA ASP A 142 1.57 -4.89 -4.77
C ASP A 142 1.08 -5.80 -3.63
N LEU A 143 1.65 -5.63 -2.43
CA LEU A 143 1.18 -6.29 -1.22
C LEU A 143 -0.29 -5.97 -0.95
N ALA A 144 -0.70 -4.70 -1.00
CA ALA A 144 -2.09 -4.31 -0.76
C ALA A 144 -3.06 -4.96 -1.75
N THR A 145 -2.65 -5.04 -3.03
CA THR A 145 -3.40 -5.74 -4.07
C THR A 145 -3.46 -7.23 -3.75
N SER A 146 -2.35 -7.83 -3.34
CA SER A 146 -2.32 -9.27 -3.05
C SER A 146 -3.13 -9.65 -1.81
N LEU A 147 -3.07 -8.87 -0.73
CA LEU A 147 -3.89 -9.07 0.48
C LEU A 147 -5.39 -8.99 0.18
N ARG A 148 -5.79 -8.12 -0.77
CA ARG A 148 -7.18 -8.00 -1.21
C ARG A 148 -7.65 -9.23 -1.99
N TRP A 149 -6.82 -9.75 -2.90
CA TRP A 149 -7.18 -10.87 -3.78
C TRP A 149 -7.07 -12.23 -3.11
N SER A 150 -6.04 -12.43 -2.28
CA SER A 150 -5.68 -13.74 -1.73
C SER A 150 -6.67 -14.26 -0.67
N SER A 151 -7.71 -13.49 -0.32
CA SER A 151 -8.76 -13.86 0.63
C SER A 151 -8.22 -14.47 1.93
N LEU A 152 -7.26 -13.77 2.55
CA LEU A 152 -6.60 -14.17 3.81
C LEU A 152 -7.51 -13.95 5.04
N GLY A 153 -8.80 -14.30 4.94
CA GLY A 153 -9.82 -14.01 5.96
C GLY A 153 -9.60 -14.75 7.29
N THR A 154 -8.72 -15.75 7.30
CA THR A 154 -8.35 -16.58 8.46
C THR A 154 -7.07 -16.13 9.17
N LEU A 155 -6.36 -15.17 8.60
CA LEU A 155 -5.12 -14.62 9.13
C LEU A 155 -5.37 -13.98 10.49
N GLN A 156 -4.51 -14.29 11.46
CA GLN A 156 -4.59 -13.85 12.86
C GLN A 156 -3.43 -12.93 13.22
N GLY A 157 -2.25 -13.12 12.65
CA GLY A 157 -1.10 -12.24 12.84
C GLY A 157 -0.48 -11.81 11.52
N LEU A 158 -0.22 -10.51 11.41
CA LEU A 158 0.48 -9.91 10.29
C LEU A 158 1.60 -9.01 10.83
N ASP A 159 2.83 -9.30 10.43
CA ASP A 159 4.00 -8.51 10.78
C ASP A 159 4.55 -7.78 9.55
N LEU A 160 4.50 -6.45 9.60
CA LEU A 160 5.02 -5.53 8.60
C LEU A 160 6.07 -4.58 9.20
N SER A 161 6.67 -4.95 10.31
CA SER A 161 7.69 -4.14 10.98
C SER A 161 8.96 -3.96 10.14
N GLY A 162 9.65 -2.83 10.28
CA GLY A 162 10.95 -2.65 9.62
C GLY A 162 10.92 -2.53 8.10
N ASN A 163 9.78 -2.16 7.49
CA ASN A 163 9.64 -2.03 6.03
C ASN A 163 9.80 -0.58 5.52
N SER A 164 10.22 0.35 6.40
CA SER A 164 10.39 1.78 6.07
C SER A 164 9.13 2.43 5.48
N LEU A 165 7.94 1.97 5.90
CA LEU A 165 6.66 2.44 5.37
C LEU A 165 6.40 3.89 5.78
N ILE A 166 6.15 4.77 4.81
CA ILE A 166 5.83 6.19 5.07
C ILE A 166 4.31 6.40 5.21
N TYR A 167 3.54 5.68 4.41
CA TYR A 167 2.07 5.70 4.43
C TYR A 167 1.55 4.29 4.16
N LEU A 168 0.34 4.02 4.64
CA LEU A 168 -0.40 2.79 4.34
C LEU A 168 -1.52 3.10 3.35
N PRO A 169 -1.68 2.31 2.27
CA PRO A 169 -2.81 2.44 1.37
C PRO A 169 -4.15 2.30 2.11
N LEU A 170 -5.15 3.07 1.70
CA LEU A 170 -6.49 3.00 2.28
C LEU A 170 -7.07 1.60 2.13
N ARG A 171 -7.71 1.07 3.18
CA ARG A 171 -8.35 -0.25 3.19
C ARG A 171 -7.40 -1.42 2.86
N ILE A 172 -6.10 -1.26 3.07
CA ILE A 172 -5.12 -2.35 2.84
C ILE A 172 -5.47 -3.62 3.63
N PHE A 173 -6.08 -3.47 4.81
CA PHE A 173 -6.43 -4.59 5.69
C PHE A 173 -7.91 -4.98 5.69
N SER A 174 -8.74 -4.44 4.78
CA SER A 174 -10.21 -4.55 4.87
C SER A 174 -10.76 -5.97 4.77
N HIS A 175 -9.99 -6.91 4.25
CA HIS A 175 -10.39 -8.31 4.10
C HIS A 175 -9.85 -9.24 5.20
N LEU A 176 -9.10 -8.70 6.18
CA LEU A 176 -8.46 -9.46 7.25
C LEU A 176 -9.33 -9.51 8.52
N ALA A 177 -10.59 -9.94 8.38
CA ALA A 177 -11.60 -9.88 9.47
C ALA A 177 -11.29 -10.75 10.71
N SER A 178 -10.35 -11.69 10.60
CA SER A 178 -9.88 -12.53 11.71
C SER A 178 -8.59 -12.04 12.35
N LEU A 179 -8.01 -10.92 11.88
CA LEU A 179 -6.72 -10.44 12.34
C LEU A 179 -6.82 -10.02 13.81
N ARG A 180 -5.88 -10.51 14.61
CA ARG A 180 -5.77 -10.26 16.05
C ARG A 180 -4.56 -9.40 16.38
N ARG A 181 -3.44 -9.59 15.68
CA ARG A 181 -2.20 -8.84 15.91
C ARG A 181 -1.71 -8.23 14.60
N LEU A 182 -1.50 -6.93 14.62
CA LEU A 182 -0.91 -6.18 13.52
C LEU A 182 0.33 -5.44 14.02
N GLN A 183 1.51 -5.82 13.51
CA GLN A 183 2.78 -5.21 13.87
C GLN A 183 3.21 -4.26 12.76
N LEU A 184 3.28 -2.97 13.07
CA LEU A 184 3.72 -1.89 12.17
C LEU A 184 4.90 -1.11 12.76
N SER A 185 5.57 -1.68 13.77
CA SER A 185 6.67 -1.02 14.45
C SER A 185 7.92 -0.86 13.58
N ASN A 186 8.76 0.10 13.94
CA ASN A 186 10.01 0.39 13.22
C ASN A 186 9.76 0.70 11.73
N ASN A 187 8.79 1.56 11.46
CA ASN A 187 8.50 2.10 10.14
C ASN A 187 8.67 3.63 10.18
N SER A 188 8.22 4.33 9.13
CA SER A 188 8.33 5.78 9.00
C SER A 188 6.96 6.43 8.91
N LEU A 189 5.92 5.85 9.53
CA LEU A 189 4.55 6.32 9.40
C LEU A 189 4.41 7.70 10.04
N VAL A 190 3.92 8.67 9.26
CA VAL A 190 3.79 10.08 9.68
C VAL A 190 2.37 10.41 10.17
N SER A 191 1.37 9.69 9.65
CA SER A 191 -0.04 9.90 9.96
C SER A 191 -0.83 8.60 9.87
N ILE A 192 -1.95 8.57 10.60
CA ILE A 192 -2.98 7.55 10.48
C ILE A 192 -4.14 8.20 9.73
N HIS A 193 -4.58 7.58 8.64
CA HIS A 193 -5.68 8.07 7.82
C HIS A 193 -6.97 7.31 8.12
N ASN A 194 -8.09 7.91 7.70
CA ASN A 194 -9.38 7.25 7.76
C ASN A 194 -9.37 5.92 6.97
N SER A 195 -10.12 4.94 7.45
CA SER A 195 -10.23 3.62 6.80
C SER A 195 -8.92 2.84 6.62
N THR A 196 -7.79 3.25 7.24
CA THR A 196 -6.55 2.47 7.20
C THR A 196 -6.72 1.12 7.89
N PHE A 197 -7.43 1.08 9.02
CA PHE A 197 -7.67 -0.11 9.84
C PHE A 197 -9.12 -0.64 9.73
N SER A 198 -9.90 -0.12 8.79
CA SER A 198 -11.23 -0.62 8.48
C SER A 198 -11.22 -2.12 8.19
N GLY A 199 -12.22 -2.85 8.71
CA GLY A 199 -12.37 -4.30 8.55
C GLY A 199 -11.68 -5.14 9.64
N LEU A 200 -10.90 -4.53 10.53
CA LEU A 200 -10.16 -5.21 11.60
C LEU A 200 -11.00 -5.42 12.89
N GLU A 201 -12.15 -6.05 12.77
CA GLU A 201 -13.13 -6.19 13.87
C GLU A 201 -12.66 -7.02 15.08
N ARG A 202 -11.69 -7.90 14.86
CA ARG A 202 -11.16 -8.83 15.89
C ARG A 202 -9.77 -8.43 16.39
N LEU A 203 -9.30 -7.23 16.06
CA LEU A 203 -7.94 -6.80 16.39
C LEU A 203 -7.78 -6.64 17.91
N GLU A 204 -6.84 -7.37 18.47
CA GLU A 204 -6.51 -7.39 19.90
C GLU A 204 -5.29 -6.50 20.19
N GLU A 205 -4.37 -6.38 19.23
CA GLU A 205 -3.13 -5.62 19.38
C GLU A 205 -2.72 -4.93 18.07
N LEU A 206 -2.35 -3.66 18.18
CA LEU A 206 -1.78 -2.83 17.11
C LEU A 206 -0.51 -2.16 17.64
N ASP A 207 0.63 -2.51 17.06
CA ASP A 207 1.91 -1.91 17.38
C ASP A 207 2.31 -0.85 16.35
N LEU A 208 2.38 0.41 16.79
CA LEU A 208 2.82 1.57 16.02
C LEU A 208 4.08 2.20 16.62
N THR A 209 4.81 1.47 17.46
CA THR A 209 6.05 1.96 18.08
C THR A 209 7.15 2.24 17.04
N PHE A 210 8.11 3.10 17.37
CA PHE A 210 9.23 3.42 16.49
C PHE A 210 8.76 3.84 15.09
N ASN A 211 7.84 4.82 15.04
CA ASN A 211 7.36 5.44 13.81
C ASN A 211 7.70 6.94 13.81
N ALA A 212 7.17 7.69 12.85
CA ALA A 212 7.42 9.12 12.69
C ALA A 212 6.19 9.98 13.06
N LEU A 213 5.31 9.48 13.95
CA LEU A 213 4.10 10.20 14.35
C LEU A 213 4.46 11.44 15.18
N LYS A 214 4.19 12.61 14.63
CA LYS A 214 4.34 13.89 15.35
C LYS A 214 3.12 14.22 16.19
N THR A 215 1.94 13.78 15.77
CA THR A 215 0.66 13.88 16.48
C THR A 215 -0.27 12.85 15.83
N VAL A 216 -1.41 12.57 16.47
CA VAL A 216 -2.51 11.84 15.84
C VAL A 216 -3.62 12.85 15.53
N SER A 217 -3.95 13.01 14.25
CA SER A 217 -5.00 13.92 13.79
C SER A 217 -6.39 13.45 14.26
N GLU A 218 -7.39 14.31 14.20
CA GLU A 218 -8.79 13.95 14.49
C GLU A 218 -9.27 12.73 13.68
N GLU A 219 -8.90 12.65 12.41
CA GLU A 219 -9.19 11.48 11.55
C GLU A 219 -8.52 10.20 12.08
N GLY A 220 -7.25 10.29 12.48
CA GLY A 220 -6.53 9.18 13.07
C GLY A 220 -7.11 8.75 14.42
N LEU A 221 -7.55 9.71 15.25
CA LEU A 221 -8.21 9.44 16.52
C LEU A 221 -9.54 8.70 16.33
N GLN A 222 -10.35 9.14 15.37
CA GLN A 222 -11.59 8.45 14.99
C GLN A 222 -11.32 7.02 14.52
N GLU A 223 -10.27 6.82 13.71
CA GLU A 223 -9.88 5.49 13.25
C GLU A 223 -9.44 4.62 14.43
N LEU A 224 -8.63 5.14 15.36
CA LEU A 224 -8.25 4.40 16.56
C LEU A 224 -9.48 4.09 17.44
N ASP A 225 -10.44 5.00 17.57
CA ASP A 225 -11.68 4.75 18.33
C ASP A 225 -12.60 3.73 17.68
N SER A 226 -12.51 3.54 16.36
CA SER A 226 -13.20 2.45 15.65
C SER A 226 -12.72 1.05 16.09
N LEU A 227 -11.60 0.97 16.82
CA LEU A 227 -10.97 -0.27 17.31
C LEU A 227 -11.08 -0.40 18.85
N PRO A 228 -12.29 -0.50 19.44
CA PRO A 228 -12.50 -0.28 20.88
C PRO A 228 -11.85 -1.30 21.80
N ARG A 229 -11.57 -2.53 21.31
CA ARG A 229 -10.98 -3.63 22.10
C ARG A 229 -9.48 -3.82 21.86
N THR A 230 -8.90 -3.02 20.97
CA THR A 230 -7.50 -3.15 20.57
C THR A 230 -6.58 -2.48 21.57
N ARG A 231 -5.52 -3.19 21.96
CA ARG A 231 -4.39 -2.66 22.71
C ARG A 231 -3.45 -1.96 21.74
N LEU A 232 -3.10 -0.73 22.07
CA LEU A 232 -2.29 0.15 21.23
C LEU A 232 -0.92 0.32 21.86
N LEU A 233 0.11 0.29 21.03
CA LEU A 233 1.47 0.69 21.39
C LEU A 233 1.87 1.87 20.49
N LEU A 234 2.22 2.99 21.09
CA LEU A 234 2.48 4.28 20.41
C LEU A 234 3.86 4.87 20.78
N GLY A 235 4.63 4.18 21.60
CA GLY A 235 5.93 4.60 22.12
C GLY A 235 6.95 4.90 21.02
N GLU A 236 8.01 5.60 21.39
CA GLU A 236 9.12 5.87 20.49
C GLU A 236 8.69 6.59 19.19
N ASN A 237 7.73 7.51 19.32
CA ASN A 237 7.30 8.41 18.25
C ASN A 237 7.69 9.86 18.58
N PRO A 238 8.12 10.67 17.61
CA PRO A 238 8.62 12.04 17.83
C PRO A 238 7.49 13.05 18.02
N PHE A 239 6.71 12.93 19.09
CA PHE A 239 5.54 13.77 19.34
C PHE A 239 5.91 15.25 19.49
N THR A 240 5.16 16.10 18.79
CA THR A 240 5.30 17.55 18.75
C THR A 240 4.25 18.18 19.66
N CYS A 241 4.67 18.59 20.85
CA CYS A 241 3.83 19.17 21.89
C CYS A 241 3.67 20.68 21.72
N THR A 242 2.98 21.06 20.65
CA THR A 242 2.46 22.42 20.45
C THR A 242 0.95 22.43 20.63
N CYS A 243 0.26 23.54 20.38
CA CYS A 243 -1.19 23.64 20.56
C CYS A 243 -2.01 22.59 19.79
N GLY A 244 -1.50 22.06 18.69
CA GLY A 244 -2.18 21.02 17.92
C GLY A 244 -2.18 19.63 18.57
N ILE A 245 -1.41 19.40 19.64
CA ILE A 245 -1.36 18.10 20.33
C ILE A 245 -2.53 17.90 21.30
N GLU A 246 -3.25 18.97 21.64
CA GLU A 246 -4.27 18.98 22.70
C GLU A 246 -5.34 17.89 22.50
N PRO A 247 -5.93 17.69 21.30
CA PRO A 247 -6.91 16.63 21.10
C PRO A 247 -6.35 15.23 21.34
N PHE A 248 -5.11 14.99 20.89
CA PHE A 248 -4.42 13.70 21.12
C PHE A 248 -4.14 13.48 22.61
N ALA A 249 -3.68 14.49 23.34
CA ALA A 249 -3.45 14.39 24.78
C ALA A 249 -4.75 14.11 25.57
N LEU A 250 -5.84 14.80 25.21
CA LEU A 250 -7.16 14.55 25.80
C LEU A 250 -7.70 13.15 25.48
N TRP A 251 -7.50 12.67 24.25
CA TRP A 251 -7.84 11.32 23.86
C TRP A 251 -7.02 10.28 24.62
N LEU A 252 -5.70 10.49 24.75
CA LEU A 252 -4.80 9.59 25.47
C LEU A 252 -5.21 9.44 26.94
N ASN A 253 -5.58 10.55 27.60
CA ASN A 253 -6.06 10.54 28.98
C ASN A 253 -7.36 9.71 29.14
N ARG A 254 -8.29 9.79 28.18
CA ARG A 254 -9.52 8.97 28.19
C ARG A 254 -9.25 7.49 27.86
N SER A 255 -8.24 7.23 27.02
CA SER A 255 -7.94 5.92 26.44
C SER A 255 -6.76 5.18 27.08
N GLN A 256 -6.28 5.60 28.26
CA GLN A 256 -5.10 5.03 28.94
C GLN A 256 -5.13 3.50 29.08
N ARG A 257 -6.31 2.90 29.33
CA ARG A 257 -6.44 1.44 29.47
C ARG A 257 -6.16 0.68 28.17
N ARG A 258 -6.28 1.34 27.02
CA ARG A 258 -6.05 0.78 25.69
C ARG A 258 -4.60 0.97 25.25
N VAL A 259 -3.98 2.09 25.62
CA VAL A 259 -2.59 2.41 25.24
C VAL A 259 -1.63 1.85 26.29
N ARG A 260 -0.97 0.74 25.98
CA ARG A 260 -0.18 -0.04 26.94
C ARG A 260 1.05 0.70 27.46
N ASP A 261 1.58 1.58 26.64
CA ASP A 261 2.80 2.34 26.86
C ASP A 261 2.50 3.84 27.09
N ALA A 262 1.27 4.18 27.50
CA ALA A 262 0.80 5.56 27.70
C ALA A 262 1.74 6.40 28.60
N ASP A 263 2.24 5.79 29.68
CA ASP A 263 3.12 6.45 30.65
C ASP A 263 4.49 6.80 30.07
N SER A 264 4.91 6.09 29.01
CA SER A 264 6.20 6.32 28.33
C SER A 264 6.12 7.36 27.22
N LEU A 265 4.91 7.81 26.85
CA LEU A 265 4.74 8.75 25.75
C LEU A 265 5.19 10.15 26.18
N VAL A 266 6.25 10.63 25.55
CA VAL A 266 6.87 11.92 25.85
C VAL A 266 6.95 12.83 24.62
N CYS A 267 7.02 14.12 24.87
CA CYS A 267 7.27 15.14 23.88
C CYS A 267 8.72 15.06 23.37
N ALA A 268 8.90 15.03 22.05
CA ALA A 268 10.21 15.16 21.41
C ALA A 268 10.52 16.61 21.02
N PHE A 269 9.49 17.37 20.63
CA PHE A 269 9.58 18.78 20.24
C PHE A 269 8.44 19.59 20.88
N PRO A 270 8.60 20.90 21.17
CA PRO A 270 9.81 21.71 21.06
C PRO A 270 10.88 21.35 22.11
N ALA A 271 12.12 21.81 21.91
CA ALA A 271 13.24 21.48 22.80
C ALA A 271 12.97 21.80 24.28
N ALA A 272 12.22 22.87 24.56
CA ALA A 272 11.82 23.27 25.91
C ALA A 272 10.86 22.27 26.61
N MET A 273 10.17 21.43 25.83
CA MET A 273 9.24 20.41 26.35
C MET A 273 9.77 18.99 26.14
N ARG A 274 11.03 18.82 25.75
CA ARG A 274 11.58 17.50 25.49
C ARG A 274 11.53 16.63 26.75
N ASN A 275 11.11 15.38 26.60
CA ASN A 275 10.91 14.40 27.67
C ASN A 275 9.76 14.73 28.66
N THR A 276 8.91 15.71 28.35
CA THR A 276 7.69 15.96 29.12
C THR A 276 6.64 14.89 28.78
N SER A 277 6.02 14.29 29.80
CA SER A 277 4.95 13.30 29.60
C SER A 277 3.73 13.92 28.92
N LEU A 278 3.20 13.23 27.90
CA LEU A 278 1.98 13.62 27.18
C LEU A 278 0.73 13.59 28.08
N LEU A 279 0.72 12.75 29.12
CA LEU A 279 -0.38 12.67 30.09
C LEU A 279 -0.45 13.88 31.02
N ALA A 280 0.66 14.60 31.19
CA ALA A 280 0.75 15.78 32.03
C ALA A 280 0.37 17.08 31.31
N LEU A 281 0.05 17.02 30.01
CA LEU A 281 -0.27 18.20 29.21
C LEU A 281 -1.70 18.70 29.49
N GLY A 282 -1.82 20.02 29.68
CA GLY A 282 -3.09 20.74 29.75
C GLY A 282 -3.05 22.10 29.05
N LYS A 283 -4.19 22.79 28.98
CA LYS A 283 -4.30 24.10 28.30
C LYS A 283 -3.31 25.14 28.84
N LEU A 284 -3.07 25.13 30.15
CA LEU A 284 -2.17 26.07 30.81
C LEU A 284 -0.70 25.79 30.50
N THR A 285 -0.31 24.51 30.35
CA THR A 285 1.08 24.12 30.10
C THR A 285 1.55 24.45 28.69
N LEU A 286 0.63 24.50 27.72
CA LEU A 286 0.95 24.76 26.30
C LEU A 286 0.86 26.24 25.91
N GLY A 287 0.27 27.12 26.73
CA GLY A 287 0.23 28.57 26.47
C GLY A 287 -0.60 29.01 25.25
N CYS A 288 -1.56 28.18 24.81
CA CYS A 288 -2.23 28.31 23.51
C CYS A 288 -3.24 29.46 23.38
N HIS A 289 -3.60 30.13 24.49
CA HIS A 289 -4.60 31.21 24.51
C HIS A 289 -4.03 32.62 24.33
N GLN A 290 -2.79 32.80 23.84
CA GLN A 290 -2.17 34.13 23.71
C GLN A 290 -1.85 34.62 22.28
N ARG A 291 -2.19 33.87 21.21
CA ARG A 291 -1.74 34.25 19.83
C ARG A 291 -2.78 34.23 18.70
N ALA A 292 -4.08 34.05 18.99
CA ALA A 292 -5.11 34.02 17.94
C ALA A 292 -5.42 35.39 17.29
N ALA A 293 -4.90 36.50 17.81
CA ALA A 293 -5.14 37.82 17.21
C ALA A 293 -4.17 38.18 16.05
N GLY A 294 -3.09 37.40 15.84
CA GLY A 294 -2.03 37.76 14.88
C GLY A 294 -2.07 37.01 13.54
N ALA A 295 -2.62 35.79 13.49
CA ALA A 295 -2.60 34.95 12.29
C ALA A 295 -3.74 35.25 11.31
N ASP A 296 -4.94 35.56 11.82
CA ASP A 296 -6.07 35.97 10.98
C ASP A 296 -5.79 37.30 10.26
N LEU A 297 -5.07 38.22 10.91
CA LEU A 297 -4.69 39.49 10.29
C LEU A 297 -3.73 39.28 9.10
N ALA A 298 -2.81 38.33 9.18
CA ALA A 298 -1.85 38.03 8.10
C ALA A 298 -2.54 37.41 6.87
N LEU A 299 -3.41 36.42 7.06
CA LEU A 299 -4.20 35.84 5.96
C LEU A 299 -5.16 36.86 5.34
N GLN A 300 -5.83 37.66 6.16
CA GLN A 300 -6.75 38.70 5.68
C GLN A 300 -6.03 39.79 4.89
N THR A 301 -4.84 40.23 5.31
CA THR A 301 -4.02 41.20 4.53
C THR A 301 -3.57 40.63 3.18
N SER A 302 -3.31 39.32 3.08
CA SER A 302 -2.95 38.66 1.82
C SER A 302 -4.10 38.65 0.80
N TYR A 303 -5.33 38.35 1.22
CA TYR A 303 -6.49 38.32 0.32
C TYR A 303 -6.93 39.72 -0.11
N VAL A 304 -6.85 40.71 0.79
CA VAL A 304 -7.14 42.12 0.45
C VAL A 304 -6.12 42.63 -0.58
N PHE A 305 -4.84 42.32 -0.41
CA PHE A 305 -3.80 42.69 -1.38
C PHE A 305 -4.04 42.03 -2.75
N LEU A 306 -4.37 40.74 -2.79
CA LEU A 306 -4.72 40.03 -4.02
C LEU A 306 -5.95 40.66 -4.71
N GLY A 307 -6.98 41.01 -3.95
CA GLY A 307 -8.18 41.68 -4.46
C GLY A 307 -7.89 43.05 -5.07
N ILE A 308 -7.03 43.85 -4.43
CA ILE A 308 -6.60 45.16 -4.95
C ILE A 308 -5.81 44.99 -6.25
N VAL A 309 -4.88 44.04 -6.33
CA VAL A 309 -4.09 43.77 -7.54
C VAL A 309 -4.98 43.34 -8.69
N LEU A 310 -5.92 42.42 -8.46
CA LEU A 310 -6.87 41.97 -9.50
C LEU A 310 -7.79 43.12 -9.96
N GLY A 311 -8.25 43.96 -9.04
CA GLY A 311 -9.02 45.16 -9.35
C GLY A 311 -8.24 46.14 -10.22
N PHE A 312 -6.97 46.37 -9.91
CA PHE A 312 -6.10 47.27 -10.67
C PHE A 312 -5.82 46.73 -12.08
N VAL A 313 -5.54 45.42 -12.23
CA VAL A 313 -5.37 44.77 -13.53
C VAL A 313 -6.64 44.88 -14.37
N GLY A 314 -7.81 44.66 -13.77
CA GLY A 314 -9.10 44.83 -14.45
C GLY A 314 -9.33 46.27 -14.93
N LEU A 315 -8.97 47.27 -14.11
CA LEU A 315 -9.09 48.68 -14.47
C LEU A 315 -8.16 49.06 -15.63
N VAL A 316 -6.91 48.61 -15.59
CA VAL A 316 -5.94 48.83 -16.68
C VAL A 316 -6.44 48.19 -17.98
N PHE A 317 -6.97 46.96 -17.91
CA PHE A 317 -7.52 46.28 -19.08
C PHE A 317 -8.70 47.05 -19.70
N LEU A 318 -9.65 47.50 -18.87
CA LEU A 318 -10.77 48.33 -19.34
C LEU A 318 -10.30 49.67 -19.92
N PHE A 319 -9.28 50.27 -19.34
CA PHE A 319 -8.68 51.51 -19.84
C PHE A 319 -8.03 51.31 -21.21
N VAL A 320 -7.29 50.22 -21.42
CA VAL A 320 -6.72 49.86 -22.73
C VAL A 320 -7.81 49.64 -23.77
N LEU A 321 -8.90 48.93 -23.42
CA LEU A 321 -10.06 48.77 -24.31
C LEU A 321 -10.74 50.10 -24.63
N TYR A 322 -10.83 51.00 -23.66
CA TYR A 322 -11.41 52.34 -23.84
C TYR A 322 -10.58 53.18 -24.81
N LEU A 323 -9.25 53.24 -24.63
CA LEU A 323 -8.34 53.97 -25.53
C LEU A 323 -8.38 53.38 -26.96
N ASN A 324 -8.43 52.06 -27.07
CA ASN A 324 -8.50 51.38 -28.36
C ASN A 324 -9.91 51.26 -28.95
N ARG A 325 -10.96 51.81 -28.31
CA ARG A 325 -12.36 51.64 -28.73
C ARG A 325 -12.60 52.07 -30.17
N LYS A 326 -11.98 53.17 -30.62
CA LYS A 326 -12.12 53.64 -32.01
C LYS A 326 -11.41 52.72 -33.01
N GLY A 327 -10.22 52.22 -32.66
CA GLY A 327 -9.48 51.26 -33.49
C GLY A 327 -10.17 49.90 -33.58
N ILE A 328 -10.69 49.39 -32.47
CA ILE A 328 -11.46 48.14 -32.42
C ILE A 328 -12.75 48.28 -33.24
N LYS A 329 -13.48 49.38 -33.10
CA LYS A 329 -14.68 49.63 -33.92
C LYS A 329 -14.34 49.68 -35.41
N LYS A 330 -13.28 50.40 -35.78
CA LYS A 330 -12.82 50.46 -37.17
C LYS A 330 -12.49 49.06 -37.70
N ARG A 331 -11.70 48.29 -36.96
CA ARG A 331 -11.33 46.92 -37.33
C ARG A 331 -12.55 45.99 -37.47
N ILE A 332 -13.56 46.12 -36.60
CA ILE A 332 -14.82 45.36 -36.71
C ILE A 332 -15.60 45.76 -37.97
N TYR A 333 -15.69 47.05 -38.29
CA TYR A 333 -16.37 47.50 -39.51
C TYR A 333 -15.63 47.04 -40.76
N ASP A 334 -14.30 47.20 -40.82
CA ASP A 334 -13.48 46.74 -41.94
C ASP A 334 -13.61 45.22 -42.15
N MET A 335 -13.65 44.44 -41.07
CA MET A 335 -13.83 42.98 -41.14
C MET A 335 -15.23 42.59 -41.64
N ARG A 336 -16.28 43.30 -41.18
CA ARG A 336 -17.65 43.11 -41.65
C ARG A 336 -17.77 43.43 -43.14
N ASP A 337 -17.12 44.49 -43.58
CA ASP A 337 -17.18 44.95 -44.96
C ASP A 337 -16.42 43.98 -45.88
N ALA A 338 -15.25 43.50 -45.46
CA ALA A 338 -14.52 42.43 -46.16
C ALA A 338 -15.33 41.12 -46.24
N CYS A 339 -16.00 40.71 -45.17
CA CYS A 339 -16.89 39.54 -45.22
C CYS A 339 -18.06 39.74 -46.19
N ARG A 340 -18.61 40.95 -46.29
CA ARG A 340 -19.72 41.27 -47.19
C ARG A 340 -19.29 41.21 -48.65
N GLU A 341 -18.14 41.78 -49.00
CA GLU A 341 -17.58 41.71 -50.34
C GLU A 341 -17.32 40.27 -50.79
N VAL A 342 -16.77 39.43 -49.90
CA VAL A 342 -16.58 38.01 -50.18
C VAL A 342 -17.92 37.31 -50.43
N TRP A 343 -18.93 37.59 -49.61
CA TRP A 343 -20.26 36.97 -49.73
C TRP A 343 -20.99 37.39 -51.02
N GLU A 344 -20.94 38.68 -51.36
CA GLU A 344 -21.47 39.22 -52.63
C GLU A 344 -20.72 38.63 -53.84
N GLY A 345 -19.40 38.45 -53.74
CA GLY A 345 -18.61 37.77 -54.76
C GLY A 345 -19.01 36.31 -54.96
N TYR A 346 -19.30 35.56 -53.88
CA TYR A 346 -19.85 34.21 -53.98
C TYR A 346 -21.24 34.21 -54.61
N HIS A 347 -22.09 35.19 -54.30
CA HIS A 347 -23.43 35.31 -54.87
C HIS A 347 -23.40 35.57 -56.37
N TYR A 348 -22.56 36.51 -56.83
CA TYR A 348 -22.37 36.79 -58.26
C TYR A 348 -21.82 35.58 -59.03
N ARG A 349 -20.85 34.85 -58.45
CA ARG A 349 -20.30 33.63 -59.08
C ARG A 349 -21.35 32.53 -59.19
N TYR A 350 -22.19 32.39 -58.16
CA TYR A 350 -23.28 31.43 -58.15
C TYR A 350 -24.34 31.76 -59.22
N GLU A 351 -24.70 33.04 -59.40
CA GLU A 351 -25.64 33.45 -60.46
C GLU A 351 -25.09 33.18 -61.88
N ILE A 352 -23.80 33.38 -62.11
CA ILE A 352 -23.14 33.09 -63.41
C ILE A 352 -23.09 31.59 -63.69
N ASP A 353 -22.68 30.76 -62.72
CA ASP A 353 -22.62 29.30 -62.88
C ASP A 353 -24.03 28.66 -62.96
N SER A 354 -25.05 29.34 -62.46
CA SER A 354 -26.45 28.88 -62.50
C SER A 354 -27.19 29.30 -63.76
N ASP A 355 -26.58 30.06 -64.68
CA ASP A 355 -27.22 30.47 -65.95
C ASP A 355 -27.31 29.25 -66.91
N PRO A 356 -28.52 28.73 -67.18
CA PRO A 356 -28.71 27.55 -68.03
C PRO A 356 -28.34 27.77 -69.51
N ARG A 357 -27.97 28.99 -69.92
CA ARG A 357 -27.46 29.27 -71.27
C ARG A 357 -26.01 28.81 -71.49
N LEU A 358 -25.20 28.71 -70.44
CA LEU A 358 -23.79 28.30 -70.54
C LEU A 358 -23.60 26.77 -70.54
N SER A 359 -24.56 26.00 -70.03
CA SER A 359 -24.51 24.53 -70.02
C SER A 359 -24.90 23.87 -71.35
N GLN A 360 -25.31 24.65 -72.37
CA GLN A 360 -25.66 24.16 -73.72
C GLN A 360 -24.57 24.35 -74.78
N VAL A 361 -23.40 24.93 -74.44
CA VAL A 361 -22.36 25.22 -75.44
C VAL A 361 -21.32 24.09 -75.58
N SER A 362 -21.30 23.10 -74.69
CA SER A 362 -20.28 22.04 -74.68
C SER A 362 -20.74 20.65 -75.15
N THR A 363 -21.86 20.54 -75.87
CA THR A 363 -22.33 19.26 -76.46
C THR A 363 -22.53 19.26 -77.98
N SER A 364 -21.98 20.23 -78.72
CA SER A 364 -22.12 20.28 -80.19
C SER A 364 -20.85 20.77 -80.88
N ALA A 365 -19.79 19.96 -80.90
CA ALA A 365 -18.69 20.10 -81.85
C ALA A 365 -17.94 18.76 -82.03
N ASP A 366 -18.65 17.77 -82.58
CA ASP A 366 -18.08 16.61 -83.29
C ASP A 366 -19.04 16.27 -84.44
N VAL A 367 -18.87 16.96 -85.59
CA VAL A 367 -18.83 16.42 -86.97
C VAL A 367 -17.96 17.37 -87.80
#